data_AF-A0A1V3XA86-F1
#
_entry.id   AF-A0A1V3XA86-F1
#
_cell.length_a   1.000
_cell.length_b   1.000
_cell.length_c   1.000
_cell.angle_alpha   90.00
_cell.angle_beta   90.00
_cell.angle_gamma   90.00
#
_symmetry.space_group_name_H-M   'P 1'
#
loop_
_entity.id
_entity.type
_entity.pdbx_description
1 polymer ?
#
loop_
_entity_poly.entity_id
_entity_poly.type
_entity_poly.pdbx_seq_one_letter_code
_entity_poly.pdbx_strand_id
1 'polypeptide(L)'
;MDLTGGDTQDIDFDDLTSPTLSDVQRQVLNFTESRPVELDIDRMLAEAIDQAGADDLDDTDGFGDRLAAHVAAIDGDTGLTQLTRGTLRQRVIRLLRNRLSLTDLIKRYPEIESIPIEKPFIVVGMPRSGTTHLVNLIAADPRRRALPYWESQEPIPAAARAPTSSE
;
A
#
# COMPACT_ATOMS: atom_id res chain seq x y z
N MET A 1 30.57 13.02 -48.78
CA MET A 1 29.28 12.36 -48.50
C MET A 1 29.08 12.49 -47.01
N ASP A 2 28.48 13.61 -46.62
CA ASP A 2 28.36 14.04 -45.23
C ASP A 2 26.99 13.56 -44.75
N LEU A 3 27.00 12.48 -43.96
CA LEU A 3 25.79 11.91 -43.38
C LEU A 3 25.83 12.18 -41.88
N THR A 4 24.71 12.70 -41.37
CA THR A 4 24.28 12.74 -39.96
C THR A 4 24.66 13.96 -39.10
N GLY A 5 24.25 15.15 -39.55
CA GLY A 5 23.88 16.24 -38.65
C GLY A 5 22.40 16.09 -38.26
N GLY A 6 22.08 15.15 -37.37
CA GLY A 6 20.75 15.05 -36.79
C GLY A 6 20.54 16.19 -35.79
N ASP A 7 19.62 17.10 -36.09
CA ASP A 7 19.18 18.19 -35.23
C ASP A 7 18.72 17.59 -33.88
N THR A 8 19.59 17.65 -32.88
CA THR A 8 19.28 17.21 -31.52
C THR A 8 18.51 18.36 -30.89
N GLN A 9 17.18 18.37 -31.08
CA GLN A 9 16.33 19.29 -30.35
C GLN A 9 16.51 19.03 -28.86
N ASP A 10 17.14 19.98 -28.16
CA ASP A 10 17.24 19.97 -26.72
C ASP A 10 15.83 19.98 -26.12
N ILE A 11 15.50 18.95 -25.34
CA ILE A 11 14.25 18.87 -24.58
C ILE A 11 14.51 19.56 -23.24
N ASP A 12 13.94 20.74 -23.05
CA ASP A 12 13.99 21.49 -21.80
C ASP A 12 12.74 21.20 -20.94
N PHE A 13 12.95 20.99 -19.64
CA PHE A 13 11.89 20.76 -18.66
C PHE A 13 12.03 21.80 -17.55
N ASP A 14 11.34 22.94 -17.68
CA ASP A 14 11.39 24.07 -16.77
C ASP A 14 10.37 24.00 -15.61
N ASP A 15 9.45 23.03 -15.66
CA ASP A 15 8.31 22.92 -14.75
C ASP A 15 8.40 21.80 -13.71
N LEU A 16 9.50 21.04 -13.65
CA LEU A 16 9.63 19.87 -12.75
C LEU A 16 9.43 20.20 -11.26
N THR A 17 9.81 21.40 -10.84
CA THR A 17 9.65 21.87 -9.44
C THR A 17 8.41 22.74 -9.26
N SER A 18 7.80 23.19 -10.35
CA SER A 18 6.65 24.11 -10.37
C SER A 18 5.75 23.76 -11.55
N PRO A 19 5.04 22.62 -11.48
CA PRO A 19 4.31 22.08 -12.62
C PRO A 19 3.19 23.03 -13.03
N THR A 20 3.10 23.32 -14.33
CA THR A 20 2.00 24.14 -14.86
C THR A 20 0.74 23.28 -14.96
N LEU A 21 -0.16 23.44 -13.99
CA LEU A 21 -1.41 22.67 -13.95
C LEU A 21 -2.39 23.15 -15.02
N SER A 22 -3.01 22.19 -15.71
CA SER A 22 -4.21 22.43 -16.52
C SER A 22 -5.37 22.93 -15.66
N ASP A 23 -6.37 23.56 -16.31
CA ASP A 23 -7.54 24.08 -15.60
C ASP A 23 -8.29 23.00 -14.81
N VAL A 24 -8.40 21.80 -15.37
CA VAL A 24 -9.01 20.65 -14.72
C VAL A 24 -8.22 20.23 -13.48
N GLN A 25 -6.89 20.13 -13.58
CA GLN A 25 -6.03 19.77 -12.43
C GLN A 25 -6.13 20.82 -11.32
N ARG A 26 -6.14 22.11 -11.67
CA ARG A 26 -6.29 23.22 -10.72
C ARG A 26 -7.65 23.16 -10.01
N GLN A 27 -8.71 22.86 -10.75
CA GLN A 27 -10.06 22.69 -10.18
C GLN A 27 -10.12 21.51 -9.21
N VAL A 28 -9.54 20.36 -9.57
CA VAL A 28 -9.46 19.17 -8.70
C VAL A 28 -8.69 19.50 -7.43
N LEU A 29 -7.53 20.14 -7.53
CA LEU A 29 -6.72 20.53 -6.38
C LEU A 29 -7.51 21.46 -5.45
N ASN A 30 -8.08 22.56 -5.97
CA ASN A 30 -8.87 23.50 -5.18
C ASN A 30 -10.06 22.81 -4.47
N PHE A 31 -10.72 21.88 -5.16
CA PHE A 31 -11.83 21.11 -4.60
C PHE A 31 -11.36 20.21 -3.44
N THR A 32 -10.25 19.50 -3.59
CA THR A 32 -9.71 18.65 -2.52
C THR A 32 -9.19 19.48 -1.35
N GLU A 33 -8.53 20.61 -1.62
CA GLU A 33 -8.02 21.52 -0.58
C GLU A 33 -9.15 22.15 0.25
N SER A 34 -10.33 22.33 -0.33
CA SER A 34 -11.52 22.80 0.41
C SER A 34 -12.05 21.78 1.44
N ARG A 35 -11.51 20.55 1.48
CA ARG A 35 -11.95 19.47 2.36
C ARG A 35 -10.80 18.91 3.20
N PRO A 36 -10.62 19.44 4.42
CA PRO A 36 -9.68 18.91 5.37
C PRO A 36 -9.89 17.40 5.61
N VAL A 37 -8.80 16.65 5.54
CA VAL A 37 -8.72 15.22 5.81
C VAL A 37 -8.09 15.06 7.19
N GLU A 38 -8.89 14.54 8.10
CA GLU A 38 -8.51 14.24 9.47
C GLU A 38 -7.88 12.84 9.54
N LEU A 39 -6.75 12.74 10.24
CA LEU A 39 -5.99 11.51 10.47
C LEU A 39 -6.19 11.03 11.91
N ASP A 40 -7.44 11.00 12.36
CA ASP A 40 -7.82 10.49 13.68
C ASP A 40 -7.78 8.95 13.68
N ILE A 41 -6.96 8.38 14.56
CA ILE A 41 -6.72 6.93 14.62
C ILE A 41 -7.99 6.18 14.99
N ASP A 42 -8.76 6.67 15.96
CA ASP A 42 -9.96 6.01 16.46
C ASP A 42 -11.04 5.93 15.36
N ARG A 43 -11.22 7.00 14.59
CA ARG A 43 -12.13 7.02 13.43
C ARG A 43 -11.66 6.10 12.31
N MET A 44 -10.37 6.11 11.99
CA MET A 44 -9.82 5.20 10.99
C MET A 44 -9.95 3.73 11.42
N LEU A 45 -9.77 3.44 12.71
CA LEU A 45 -9.96 2.12 13.27
C LEU A 45 -11.43 1.71 13.23
N ALA A 46 -12.36 2.58 13.63
CA ALA A 46 -13.79 2.31 13.55
C ALA A 46 -14.25 1.97 12.12
N GLU A 47 -13.77 2.72 11.12
CA GLU A 47 -14.02 2.38 9.70
C GLU A 47 -13.40 1.05 9.29
N ALA A 48 -12.20 0.73 9.78
CA ALA A 48 -11.55 -0.56 9.50
C ALA A 48 -12.30 -1.73 10.15
N ILE A 49 -12.83 -1.56 11.35
CA ILE A 49 -13.65 -2.55 12.08
C ILE A 49 -14.94 -2.82 11.32
N ASP A 50 -15.65 -1.78 10.88
CA ASP A 50 -16.87 -1.92 10.06
C ASP A 50 -16.59 -2.69 8.76
N GLN A 51 -15.46 -2.41 8.10
CA GLN A 51 -15.06 -3.10 6.88
C GLN A 51 -14.60 -4.55 7.10
N ALA A 52 -13.94 -4.83 8.23
CA ALA A 52 -13.38 -6.15 8.54
C ALA A 52 -14.41 -7.10 9.16
N GLY A 53 -15.41 -6.57 9.87
CA GLY A 53 -16.32 -7.35 10.72
C GLY A 53 -15.63 -7.94 11.96
N ALA A 54 -14.46 -7.43 12.34
CA ALA A 54 -13.66 -7.85 13.47
C ALA A 54 -13.04 -6.62 14.16
N ASP A 55 -12.87 -6.68 15.48
CA ASP A 55 -12.48 -5.55 16.32
C ASP A 55 -11.20 -5.75 17.13
N ASP A 56 -10.57 -6.92 17.01
CA ASP A 56 -9.33 -7.21 17.72
C ASP A 56 -8.09 -7.06 16.83
N LEU A 57 -7.25 -6.08 17.17
CA LEU A 57 -5.95 -5.85 16.53
C LEU A 57 -4.84 -6.77 17.07
N ASP A 58 -5.07 -7.50 18.17
CA ASP A 58 -4.03 -8.25 18.90
C ASP A 58 -2.78 -7.38 19.14
N ASP A 59 -2.95 -6.26 19.84
CA ASP A 59 -1.86 -5.32 20.13
C ASP A 59 -0.97 -5.80 21.28
N THR A 60 -0.32 -6.95 21.08
CA THR A 60 0.63 -7.55 22.02
C THR A 60 2.08 -7.26 21.65
N ASP A 61 2.32 -6.74 20.43
CA ASP A 61 3.65 -6.51 19.85
C ASP A 61 4.02 -5.01 19.74
N GLY A 62 3.25 -4.12 20.38
CA GLY A 62 3.45 -2.67 20.31
C GLY A 62 3.08 -2.08 18.94
N PHE A 63 2.06 -2.65 18.29
CA PHE A 63 1.52 -2.15 17.03
C PHE A 63 0.90 -0.76 17.20
N GLY A 64 0.18 -0.51 18.29
CA GLY A 64 -0.46 0.79 18.56
C GLY A 64 0.53 1.95 18.56
N ASP A 65 1.69 1.79 19.22
CA ASP A 65 2.74 2.81 19.27
C ASP A 65 3.31 3.11 17.87
N ARG A 66 3.53 2.08 17.05
CA ARG A 66 4.04 2.25 15.68
C ARG A 66 2.99 2.90 14.77
N LEU A 67 1.71 2.58 14.95
CA LEU A 67 0.61 3.22 14.24
C LEU A 67 0.54 4.70 14.60
N ALA A 68 0.61 5.05 15.89
CA ALA A 68 0.59 6.42 16.36
C ALA A 68 1.77 7.23 15.78
N ALA A 69 2.98 6.68 15.83
CA ALA A 69 4.15 7.31 15.25
C ALA A 69 4.03 7.49 13.72
N HIS A 70 3.49 6.51 13.01
CA HIS A 70 3.28 6.59 11.56
C HIS A 70 2.27 7.67 11.19
N VAL A 71 1.14 7.74 11.88
CA VAL A 71 0.10 8.74 11.65
C VAL A 71 0.60 10.14 11.99
N ALA A 72 1.31 10.31 13.11
CA ALA A 72 1.93 11.58 13.48
C ALA A 72 2.95 12.07 12.43
N ALA A 73 3.73 11.16 11.84
CA ALA A 73 4.67 11.50 10.79
C ALA A 73 3.97 11.99 9.51
N ILE A 74 2.83 11.39 9.15
CA ILE A 74 2.01 11.87 8.02
C ILE A 74 1.39 13.22 8.35
N ASP A 75 0.83 13.37 9.55
CA ASP A 75 0.13 14.59 9.95
C ASP A 75 1.07 15.80 10.03
N GLY A 76 2.31 15.58 10.48
CA GLY A 76 3.36 16.60 10.57
C GLY A 76 4.00 17.01 9.24
N ASP A 77 3.69 16.34 8.12
CA ASP A 77 4.19 16.72 6.80
C ASP A 77 3.31 17.81 6.18
N THR A 78 3.78 19.06 6.29
CA THR A 78 3.10 20.25 5.75
C THR A 78 3.15 20.34 4.23
N GLY A 79 3.93 19.49 3.55
CA GLY A 79 4.01 19.44 2.09
C GLY A 79 2.89 18.62 1.44
N LEU A 80 2.08 17.90 2.24
CA LEU A 80 1.02 17.06 1.72
C LEU A 80 -0.23 17.87 1.38
N THR A 81 -0.68 17.74 0.13
CA THR A 81 -2.02 18.18 -0.28
C THR A 81 -3.11 17.36 0.44
N GLN A 82 -4.32 17.91 0.51
CA GLN A 82 -5.47 17.20 1.06
C GLN A 82 -5.82 15.94 0.25
N LEU A 83 -5.56 15.95 -1.06
CA LEU A 83 -5.68 14.77 -1.92
C LEU A 83 -4.72 13.65 -1.48
N THR A 84 -3.45 13.98 -1.24
CA THR A 84 -2.46 13.00 -0.78
C THR A 84 -2.79 12.50 0.63
N ARG A 85 -3.20 13.40 1.54
CA ARG A 85 -3.65 13.03 2.89
C ARG A 85 -4.83 12.05 2.83
N GLY A 86 -5.79 12.28 1.93
CA GLY A 86 -6.91 11.36 1.67
C GLY A 86 -6.44 9.96 1.25
N THR A 87 -5.50 9.89 0.31
CA THR A 87 -4.90 8.62 -0.15
C THR A 87 -4.19 7.89 0.99
N LEU A 88 -3.41 8.60 1.81
CA LEU A 88 -2.69 8.03 2.95
C LEU A 88 -3.64 7.54 4.04
N ARG A 89 -4.70 8.30 4.35
CA ARG A 89 -5.77 7.88 5.26
C ARG A 89 -6.37 6.54 4.83
N GLN A 90 -6.76 6.42 3.56
CA GLN A 90 -7.34 5.18 3.02
C GLN A 90 -6.34 4.02 3.05
N ARG A 91 -5.05 4.30 2.84
CA ARG A 91 -3.99 3.30 2.99
C ARG A 91 -3.90 2.78 4.44
N VAL A 92 -3.94 3.67 5.44
CA VAL A 92 -3.91 3.29 6.86
C VAL A 92 -5.12 2.43 7.21
N ILE A 93 -6.33 2.85 6.82
CA ILE A 93 -7.57 2.08 7.05
C ILE A 93 -7.48 0.68 6.46
N ARG A 94 -7.01 0.54 5.20
CA ARG A 94 -6.83 -0.76 4.56
C ARG A 94 -5.84 -1.65 5.31
N LEU A 95 -4.74 -1.09 5.82
CA LEU A 95 -3.76 -1.85 6.61
C LEU A 95 -4.33 -2.29 7.96
N LEU A 96 -5.10 -1.43 8.63
CA LEU A 96 -5.83 -1.78 9.86
C LEU A 96 -6.83 -2.91 9.60
N ARG A 97 -7.66 -2.79 8.55
CA ARG A 97 -8.60 -3.82 8.11
C ARG A 97 -7.89 -5.16 7.89
N ASN A 98 -6.77 -5.15 7.16
CA ASN A 98 -6.00 -6.38 6.89
C ASN A 98 -5.48 -7.02 8.18
N ARG A 99 -5.03 -6.22 9.16
CA ARG A 99 -4.58 -6.75 10.45
C ARG A 99 -5.75 -7.37 11.22
N LEU A 100 -6.89 -6.67 11.33
CA LEU A 100 -8.11 -7.17 11.97
C LEU A 100 -8.56 -8.51 11.36
N SER A 101 -8.60 -8.58 10.02
CA SER A 101 -8.96 -9.82 9.32
C SER A 101 -7.96 -10.94 9.53
N LEU A 102 -6.66 -10.63 9.67
CA LEU A 102 -5.61 -11.63 9.95
C LEU A 102 -5.74 -12.18 11.37
N THR A 103 -5.91 -11.30 12.35
CA THR A 103 -6.13 -11.70 13.74
C THR A 103 -7.35 -12.60 13.86
N ASP A 104 -8.47 -12.24 13.21
CA ASP A 104 -9.67 -13.07 13.18
C ASP A 104 -9.43 -14.43 12.48
N LEU A 105 -8.72 -14.44 11.34
CA LEU A 105 -8.43 -15.68 10.62
C LEU A 105 -7.58 -16.65 11.47
N ILE A 106 -6.54 -16.15 12.14
CA ILE A 106 -5.67 -16.97 13.00
C ILE A 106 -6.45 -17.51 14.21
N LYS A 107 -7.35 -16.72 14.80
CA LYS A 107 -8.24 -17.21 15.88
C LYS A 107 -9.17 -18.32 15.42
N ARG A 108 -9.70 -18.23 14.19
CA ARG A 108 -10.57 -19.25 13.61
C ARG A 108 -9.82 -20.51 13.19
N TYR A 109 -8.58 -20.37 12.74
CA TYR A 109 -7.74 -21.45 12.22
C TYR A 109 -6.34 -21.41 12.85
N PRO A 110 -6.20 -21.74 14.15
CA PRO A 110 -4.93 -21.69 14.87
C PRO A 110 -3.87 -22.64 14.27
N GLU A 111 -4.27 -23.66 13.51
CA GLU A 111 -3.36 -24.54 12.78
C GLU A 111 -2.48 -23.81 11.76
N ILE A 112 -2.88 -22.62 11.27
CA ILE A 112 -2.08 -21.81 10.35
C ILE A 112 -0.69 -21.51 10.93
N GLU A 113 -0.62 -21.22 12.24
CA GLU A 113 0.63 -20.91 12.93
C GLU A 113 1.58 -22.12 13.01
N SER A 114 1.05 -23.33 12.83
CA SER A 114 1.82 -24.58 12.85
C SER A 114 2.36 -25.00 11.48
N ILE A 115 1.99 -24.30 10.39
CA ILE A 115 2.43 -24.64 9.03
C ILE A 115 3.93 -24.37 8.87
N PRO A 116 4.78 -25.38 8.62
CA PRO A 116 6.20 -25.16 8.44
C PRO A 116 6.50 -24.51 7.09
N ILE A 117 7.28 -23.42 7.10
CA ILE A 117 7.80 -22.79 5.88
C ILE A 117 9.22 -23.29 5.62
N GLU A 118 9.35 -24.32 4.78
CA GLU A 118 10.63 -24.96 4.51
C GLU A 118 11.45 -24.21 3.44
N LYS A 119 12.70 -23.85 3.80
CA LYS A 119 13.71 -23.31 2.87
C LYS A 119 13.18 -22.13 2.00
N PRO A 120 12.65 -21.04 2.61
CA PRO A 120 12.19 -19.89 1.86
C PRO A 120 13.36 -19.18 1.17
N PHE A 121 13.12 -18.65 -0.04
CA PHE A 121 14.03 -17.70 -0.66
C PHE A 121 13.61 -16.28 -0.32
N ILE A 122 14.53 -15.54 0.28
CA ILE A 122 14.33 -14.15 0.66
C ILE A 122 15.31 -13.30 -0.16
N VAL A 123 14.77 -12.47 -1.05
CA VAL A 123 15.57 -11.55 -1.87
C VAL A 123 15.63 -10.20 -1.15
N VAL A 124 16.84 -9.76 -0.80
CA VAL A 124 17.09 -8.46 -0.14
C VAL A 124 18.13 -7.69 -0.96
N GLY A 125 17.95 -6.39 -1.09
CA GLY A 125 18.88 -5.51 -1.80
C GLY A 125 18.41 -4.06 -1.75
N MET A 126 19.28 -3.14 -2.15
CA MET A 126 18.93 -1.71 -2.25
C MET A 126 17.84 -1.49 -3.30
N PRO A 127 17.03 -0.41 -3.16
CA PRO A 127 16.16 0.02 -4.25
C PRO A 127 16.97 0.15 -5.55
N ARG A 128 16.41 -0.35 -6.65
CA ARG A 128 17.02 -0.31 -7.99
C ARG A 128 18.27 -1.19 -8.20
N SER A 129 18.50 -2.22 -7.36
CA SER A 129 19.61 -3.18 -7.52
C SER A 129 19.29 -4.43 -8.36
N GLY A 130 18.18 -4.42 -9.12
CA GLY A 130 17.75 -5.59 -9.92
C GLY A 130 16.97 -6.66 -9.13
N THR A 131 16.62 -6.42 -7.87
CA THR A 131 15.85 -7.36 -7.04
C THR A 131 14.50 -7.74 -7.66
N THR A 132 13.82 -6.82 -8.33
CA THR A 132 12.58 -7.10 -9.07
C THR A 132 12.78 -8.15 -10.17
N HIS A 133 13.87 -8.06 -10.93
CA HIS A 133 14.17 -9.04 -11.97
C HIS A 133 14.45 -10.41 -11.36
N LEU A 134 15.22 -10.45 -10.27
CA LEU A 134 15.52 -11.70 -9.56
C LEU A 134 14.27 -12.37 -8.97
N VAL A 135 13.38 -11.60 -8.33
CA VAL A 135 12.11 -12.12 -7.81
C VAL A 135 11.25 -12.71 -8.94
N ASN A 136 11.14 -12.01 -10.07
CA ASN A 136 10.36 -12.50 -11.22
C ASN A 136 10.97 -13.76 -11.83
N LEU A 137 12.30 -13.85 -11.90
CA LEU A 137 13.00 -15.04 -12.41
C LEU A 137 12.75 -16.27 -11.51
N ILE A 138 12.83 -16.10 -10.19
CA ILE A 138 12.56 -17.18 -9.23
C ILE A 138 11.07 -17.58 -9.27
N ALA A 139 10.17 -16.60 -9.39
CA ALA A 139 8.73 -16.80 -9.46
C ALA A 139 8.26 -17.55 -10.72
N ALA A 140 9.09 -17.64 -11.77
CA ALA A 140 8.78 -18.39 -12.97
C ALA A 140 8.84 -19.93 -12.79
N ASP A 141 9.45 -20.43 -11.71
CA ASP A 141 9.46 -21.87 -11.38
C ASP A 141 8.09 -22.27 -10.79
N PRO A 142 7.26 -23.08 -11.49
CA PRO A 142 5.91 -23.42 -11.05
C PRO A 142 5.89 -24.28 -9.78
N ARG A 143 7.03 -24.82 -9.34
CA ARG A 143 7.16 -25.56 -8.07
C ARG A 143 7.26 -24.61 -6.87
N ARG A 144 7.30 -23.29 -7.10
CA ARG A 144 7.45 -22.25 -6.09
C ARG A 144 6.21 -21.38 -6.04
N ARG A 145 5.85 -20.97 -4.84
CA ARG A 145 4.85 -19.94 -4.61
C ARG A 145 5.56 -18.60 -4.42
N ALA A 146 5.30 -17.65 -5.32
CA ALA A 146 5.64 -16.25 -5.12
C ALA A 146 4.41 -15.49 -4.63
N LEU A 147 4.59 -14.47 -3.78
CA LEU A 147 3.50 -13.62 -3.31
C LEU A 147 2.97 -12.76 -4.46
N PRO A 148 1.73 -12.97 -4.94
CA PRO A 148 1.14 -12.11 -5.95
C PRO A 148 0.92 -10.71 -5.39
N TYR A 149 1.00 -9.69 -6.26
CA TYR A 149 0.80 -8.30 -5.83
C TYR A 149 -0.58 -8.09 -5.20
N TRP A 150 -1.63 -8.71 -5.74
CA TRP A 150 -2.98 -8.59 -5.19
C TRP A 150 -3.06 -9.14 -3.75
N GLU A 151 -2.43 -10.29 -3.49
CA GLU A 151 -2.42 -10.92 -2.15
C GLU A 151 -1.65 -10.06 -1.14
N SER A 152 -0.62 -9.33 -1.59
CA SER A 152 0.09 -8.36 -0.74
C SER A 152 -0.78 -7.16 -0.32
N GLN A 153 -1.76 -6.79 -1.15
CA GLN A 153 -2.65 -5.65 -0.88
C GLN A 153 -3.89 -6.08 -0.08
N GLU A 154 -4.44 -7.25 -0.41
CA GLU A 154 -5.65 -7.81 0.19
C GLU A 154 -5.43 -9.31 0.49
N PRO A 155 -4.69 -9.64 1.56
CA PRO A 155 -4.32 -11.03 1.86
C PRO A 155 -5.53 -11.87 2.30
N ILE A 156 -6.54 -11.21 2.88
CA ILE A 156 -7.74 -11.86 3.40
C ILE A 156 -8.93 -11.14 2.78
N PRO A 157 -9.64 -11.79 1.84
CA PRO A 157 -10.86 -11.24 1.29
C PRO A 157 -11.89 -11.04 2.40
N ALA A 158 -12.63 -9.93 2.36
CA ALA A 158 -13.79 -9.75 3.22
C ALA A 158 -14.77 -10.93 3.02
N ALA A 159 -15.46 -11.37 4.08
CA ALA A 159 -16.33 -12.55 4.04
C ALA A 159 -17.36 -12.52 2.89
N ALA A 160 -17.85 -11.33 2.50
CA ALA A 160 -18.77 -11.13 1.37
C ALA A 160 -18.15 -11.40 -0.02
N ARG A 161 -16.82 -11.53 -0.11
CA ARG A 161 -16.04 -11.83 -1.33
C ARG A 161 -15.24 -13.13 -1.20
N ALA A 162 -15.44 -13.90 -0.13
CA ALA A 162 -14.84 -15.23 -0.05
C ALA A 162 -15.36 -16.07 -1.24
N PRO A 163 -14.48 -16.76 -1.98
CA PRO A 163 -14.95 -17.69 -3.00
C PRO A 163 -15.90 -18.68 -2.34
N THR A 164 -17.13 -18.78 -2.86
CA THR A 164 -18.02 -19.86 -2.47
C THR A 164 -17.29 -21.15 -2.78
N SER A 165 -17.26 -22.08 -1.82
CA SER A 165 -16.59 -23.38 -1.93
C SER A 165 -17.27 -24.27 -2.97
N SER A 166 -17.14 -23.88 -4.23
CA SER A 166 -17.62 -24.52 -5.44
C SER A 166 -16.67 -24.17 -6.58
N GLU A 167 -15.47 -24.76 -6.54
CA GLU A 167 -14.66 -25.23 -7.68
C GLU A 167 -13.46 -26.05 -7.18
#